data_AF-A0A2Z6SPD1-F1
#
_entry.id   AF-A0A2Z6SPD1-F1
#
_cell.length_a   1.000
_cell.length_b   1.000
_cell.length_c   1.000
_cell.angle_alpha   90.00
_cell.angle_beta   90.00
_cell.angle_gamma   90.00
#
_symmetry.space_group_name_H-M   'P 1'
#
loop_
_entity.id
_entity.type
_entity.pdbx_description
1 polymer ?
#
loop_
_entity_poly.entity_id
_entity_poly.type
_entity_poly.pdbx_seq_one_letter_code
_entity_poly.pdbx_strand_id
1 'polypeptide(L)'
;MPKEDMPPPEGMSEEKYAELLMTERGCQICKQTIKCKVYWEFAIRCCEECHSNKTVSRSLLIGRIKYPEEFVDIMPYTHISSITRYYWRKQIDFAYSQYYSLSKKKKKIWLNDKKIVLDSIMNYAKQRRQRELREYEERKKSRNDYPFYFHPPPQFPIVRRPLSPFFLFRRIHVPLFDNFLGNHDEQESDNFIETKKKKGKGELKNKFHNNKLNKSNMKMKGKNFKNKFAYKYG
;
A
#
# COMPACT_ATOMS: atom_id res chain seq x y z
N MET A 1 -7.30 16.47 11.33
CA MET A 1 -7.10 15.33 10.40
C MET A 1 -8.39 15.13 9.63
N PRO A 2 -8.35 14.71 8.34
CA PRO A 2 -9.53 14.15 7.68
C PRO A 2 -10.12 13.05 8.56
N LYS A 3 -11.44 12.92 8.60
CA LYS A 3 -12.10 11.82 9.33
C LYS A 3 -11.71 10.51 8.65
N GLU A 4 -10.78 9.77 9.26
CA GLU A 4 -10.36 8.47 8.77
C GLU A 4 -11.17 7.40 9.49
N ASP A 5 -12.16 6.85 8.79
CA ASP A 5 -13.11 5.90 9.36
C ASP A 5 -12.78 4.43 8.99
N MET A 6 -11.73 4.18 8.20
CA MET A 6 -11.29 2.80 7.92
C MET A 6 -10.20 2.38 8.90
N PRO A 7 -10.26 1.16 9.45
CA PRO A 7 -9.18 0.64 10.29
C PRO A 7 -7.93 0.32 9.46
N PRO A 8 -6.77 0.10 10.10
CA PRO A 8 -5.58 -0.43 9.45
C PRO A 8 -5.88 -1.76 8.71
N PRO A 9 -5.18 -2.05 7.61
CA PRO A 9 -5.23 -3.37 7.00
C PRO A 9 -4.68 -4.44 7.94
N GLU A 10 -5.15 -5.68 7.78
CA GLU A 10 -4.69 -6.81 8.57
C GLU A 10 -3.16 -6.99 8.48
N GLY A 11 -2.51 -7.15 9.64
CA GLY A 11 -1.06 -7.28 9.73
C GLY A 11 -0.29 -5.95 9.70
N MET A 12 -0.95 -4.79 9.64
CA MET A 12 -0.33 -3.47 9.80
C MET A 12 -0.55 -2.93 11.21
N SER A 13 0.50 -2.38 11.83
CA SER A 13 0.38 -1.69 13.12
C SER A 13 -0.30 -0.34 12.96
N GLU A 14 -0.99 0.12 14.02
CA GLU A 14 -1.60 1.45 14.07
C GLU A 14 -0.58 2.57 13.84
N GLU A 15 0.64 2.41 14.37
CA GLU A 15 1.74 3.37 14.17
C GLU A 15 2.11 3.53 12.69
N LYS A 16 2.32 2.40 11.98
CA LYS A 16 2.65 2.41 10.56
C LYS A 16 1.49 2.96 9.73
N TYR A 17 0.27 2.63 10.14
CA TYR A 17 -0.93 3.13 9.49
C TYR A 17 -1.06 4.65 9.64
N ALA A 18 -0.89 5.18 10.85
CA ALA A 18 -0.88 6.61 11.12
C ALA A 18 0.23 7.30 10.33
N GLU A 19 1.41 6.68 10.22
CA GLU A 19 2.52 7.19 9.41
C GLU A 19 2.16 7.36 7.93
N LEU A 20 1.49 6.37 7.33
CA LEU A 20 1.04 6.47 5.94
C LEU A 20 0.02 7.60 5.73
N LEU A 21 -0.75 7.95 6.75
CA LEU A 21 -1.76 9.01 6.69
C LEU A 21 -1.22 10.41 6.97
N MET A 22 -0.01 10.54 7.53
CA MET A 22 0.62 11.82 7.81
C MET A 22 1.06 12.52 6.52
N THR A 23 0.17 13.34 5.97
CA THR A 23 0.41 14.01 4.68
C THR A 23 1.59 15.00 4.71
N GLU A 24 1.85 15.59 5.88
CA GLU A 24 2.91 16.57 6.14
C GLU A 24 4.32 16.00 5.95
N ARG A 25 4.51 14.68 6.13
CA ARG A 25 5.82 14.02 5.94
C ARG A 25 6.24 13.91 4.47
N GLY A 26 5.37 14.21 3.52
CA GLY A 26 5.67 14.10 2.09
C GLY A 26 5.90 12.66 1.62
N CYS A 27 6.69 12.51 0.55
CA CYS A 27 7.06 11.23 -0.03
C CYS A 27 7.99 10.45 0.90
N GLN A 28 7.72 9.19 1.20
CA GLN A 28 8.62 8.37 2.04
C GLN A 28 9.98 8.09 1.37
N ILE A 29 10.09 8.29 0.04
CA ILE A 29 11.31 8.05 -0.73
C ILE A 29 12.10 9.35 -0.88
N CYS A 30 11.59 10.33 -1.64
CA CYS A 30 12.32 11.57 -1.92
C CYS A 30 12.11 12.68 -0.89
N LYS A 31 11.28 12.46 0.14
CA LYS A 31 10.95 13.43 1.22
C LYS A 31 10.32 14.75 0.77
N GLN A 32 10.09 14.95 -0.52
CA GLN A 32 9.40 16.12 -1.04
C GLN A 32 7.92 16.09 -0.64
N THR A 33 7.36 17.25 -0.31
CA THR A 33 5.95 17.44 0.09
C THR A 33 5.00 17.65 -1.09
N ILE A 34 5.40 17.22 -2.29
CA ILE A 34 4.56 17.21 -3.50
C ILE A 34 3.34 16.28 -3.28
N LYS A 35 2.32 16.39 -4.15
CA LYS A 35 1.16 15.49 -4.21
C LYS A 35 1.58 14.02 -4.12
N CYS A 36 1.50 13.46 -2.92
CA CYS A 36 1.81 12.07 -2.63
C CYS A 36 0.52 11.29 -2.37
N LYS A 37 0.51 10.04 -2.85
CA LYS A 37 -0.57 9.08 -2.65
C LYS A 37 -0.09 7.92 -1.79
N VAL A 38 -0.99 7.35 -0.99
CA VAL A 38 -0.76 6.06 -0.34
C VAL A 38 -1.10 4.96 -1.34
N TYR A 39 -0.10 4.15 -1.68
CA TYR A 39 -0.25 2.92 -2.44
C TYR A 39 -0.44 1.77 -1.45
N TRP A 40 -1.70 1.51 -1.12
CA TRP A 40 -2.10 0.56 -0.08
C TRP A 40 -1.63 -0.87 -0.38
N GLU A 41 -1.55 -1.25 -1.66
CA GLU A 41 -1.05 -2.55 -2.12
C GLU A 41 0.41 -2.79 -1.72
N PHE A 42 1.17 -1.71 -1.53
CA PHE A 42 2.59 -1.76 -1.18
C PHE A 42 2.88 -1.19 0.21
N ALA A 43 1.86 -0.70 0.93
CA ALA A 43 1.98 -0.01 2.20
C ALA A 43 3.03 1.12 2.19
N ILE A 44 2.99 1.96 1.16
CA ILE A 44 3.92 3.08 0.99
C ILE A 44 3.21 4.35 0.53
N ARG A 45 3.63 5.50 1.06
CA ARG A 45 3.23 6.83 0.60
C ARG A 45 4.35 7.44 -0.24
N CYS A 46 4.10 7.68 -1.53
CA CYS A 46 5.10 8.32 -2.38
C CYS A 46 4.47 9.20 -3.47
N CYS A 47 5.29 10.04 -4.10
CA CYS A 47 4.93 10.78 -5.29
C CYS A 47 4.89 9.85 -6.51
N GLU A 48 4.22 10.29 -7.57
CA GLU A 48 4.04 9.52 -8.80
C GLU A 48 5.37 9.16 -9.48
N GLU A 49 6.34 10.08 -9.48
CA GLU A 49 7.67 9.84 -10.03
C GLU A 49 8.40 8.70 -9.30
N CYS A 50 8.43 8.75 -7.96
CA CYS A 50 9.01 7.69 -7.15
C CYS A 50 8.29 6.35 -7.33
N HIS A 51 6.96 6.38 -7.47
CA HIS A 51 6.18 5.18 -7.75
C HIS A 51 6.56 4.56 -9.10
N SER A 52 6.62 5.35 -10.17
CA SER A 52 6.99 4.88 -11.50
C SER A 52 8.41 4.32 -11.53
N ASN A 53 9.36 4.98 -10.87
CA ASN A 53 10.76 4.55 -10.81
C ASN A 53 10.97 3.25 -10.01
N LYS A 54 10.12 2.99 -9.00
CA LYS A 54 10.24 1.81 -8.12
C LYS A 54 9.31 0.66 -8.50
N THR A 55 8.51 0.80 -9.56
CA THR A 55 7.64 -0.26 -10.05
C THR A 55 8.16 -0.94 -11.33
N VAL A 56 7.62 -2.11 -11.62
CA VAL A 56 7.94 -2.92 -12.80
C VAL A 56 6.68 -3.57 -13.36
N SER A 57 6.55 -3.62 -14.69
CA SER A 57 5.37 -4.19 -15.34
C SER A 57 5.37 -5.72 -15.33
N ARG A 58 4.16 -6.31 -15.36
CA ARG A 58 3.97 -7.76 -15.49
C ARG A 58 4.71 -8.35 -16.69
N SER A 59 4.65 -7.68 -17.84
CA SER A 59 5.27 -8.14 -19.08
C SER A 59 6.79 -8.23 -18.98
N LEU A 60 7.42 -7.30 -18.26
CA LEU A 60 8.87 -7.33 -18.03
C LEU A 60 9.26 -8.47 -17.09
N LEU A 61 8.49 -8.69 -16.01
CA LEU A 61 8.72 -9.77 -15.05
C LEU A 61 8.65 -11.16 -15.70
N ILE A 62 7.62 -11.40 -16.50
CA ILE A 62 7.39 -12.72 -17.13
C ILE A 62 8.27 -12.89 -18.37
N GLY A 63 8.28 -11.90 -19.26
CA GLY A 63 8.94 -12.01 -20.57
C GLY A 63 10.46 -11.86 -20.52
N ARG A 64 10.97 -10.89 -19.76
CA ARG A 64 12.41 -10.58 -19.72
C ARG A 64 13.11 -11.20 -18.51
N ILE A 65 12.59 -10.98 -17.31
CA ILE A 65 13.19 -11.49 -16.07
C ILE A 65 12.90 -12.98 -15.86
N LYS A 66 11.81 -13.50 -16.46
CA LYS A 66 11.39 -14.90 -16.40
C LYS A 66 11.00 -15.37 -15.00
N TYR A 67 10.34 -14.52 -14.22
CA TYR A 67 9.67 -14.97 -13.01
C TYR A 67 8.51 -15.91 -13.36
N PRO A 68 8.31 -17.02 -12.61
CA PRO A 68 7.19 -17.92 -12.83
C PRO A 68 5.86 -17.19 -12.71
N GLU A 69 4.96 -17.45 -13.66
CA GLU A 69 3.67 -16.77 -13.73
C GLU A 69 2.82 -17.01 -12.47
N GLU A 70 2.81 -18.26 -11.97
CA GLU A 70 2.14 -18.64 -10.71
C GLU A 70 2.60 -17.82 -9.49
N PHE A 71 3.86 -17.37 -9.50
CA PHE A 71 4.41 -16.51 -8.46
C PHE A 71 4.00 -15.06 -8.68
N VAL A 72 4.15 -14.55 -9.90
CA VAL A 72 3.81 -13.15 -10.23
C VAL A 72 2.31 -12.87 -10.02
N ASP A 73 1.45 -13.84 -10.25
CA ASP A 73 0.00 -13.68 -10.16
C ASP A 73 -0.54 -13.55 -8.74
N ILE A 74 0.20 -14.01 -7.73
CA ILE A 74 -0.20 -13.85 -6.32
C ILE A 74 0.34 -12.56 -5.68
N MET A 75 1.28 -11.88 -6.34
CA MET A 75 1.94 -10.70 -5.77
C MET A 75 1.03 -9.47 -5.84
N PRO A 76 1.06 -8.57 -4.85
CA PRO A 76 0.33 -7.32 -4.91
C PRO A 76 0.75 -6.48 -6.10
N TYR A 77 -0.20 -5.79 -6.71
CA TYR A 77 0.03 -4.94 -7.86
C TYR A 77 -0.87 -3.73 -7.84
N THR A 78 -0.42 -2.66 -8.49
CA THR A 78 -1.26 -1.52 -8.81
C THR A 78 -1.61 -1.47 -10.29
N HIS A 79 -2.62 -0.67 -10.62
CA HIS A 79 -3.02 -0.37 -11.98
C HIS A 79 -2.68 1.09 -12.29
N ILE A 80 -1.81 1.30 -13.28
CA ILE A 80 -1.65 2.62 -13.90
C ILE A 80 -2.69 2.76 -15.04
N SER A 81 -2.99 1.67 -15.73
CA SER A 81 -4.05 1.57 -16.74
C SER A 81 -4.97 0.38 -16.46
N SER A 82 -6.11 0.32 -17.15
CA SER A 82 -7.12 -0.75 -17.01
C SER A 82 -6.56 -2.15 -17.27
N ILE A 83 -5.43 -2.27 -17.97
CA ILE A 83 -4.90 -3.55 -18.44
C ILE A 83 -3.58 -3.91 -17.75
N THR A 84 -2.71 -2.92 -17.49
CA THR A 84 -1.33 -3.22 -17.09
C THR A 84 -1.14 -3.22 -15.58
N ARG A 85 -0.68 -4.36 -15.04
CA ARG A 85 -0.30 -4.54 -13.64
C ARG A 85 1.16 -4.13 -13.43
N TYR A 86 1.38 -3.36 -12.36
CA TYR A 86 2.69 -2.92 -11.92
C TYR A 86 2.96 -3.43 -10.51
N TYR A 87 4.19 -3.89 -10.27
CA TYR A 87 4.63 -4.49 -9.02
C TYR A 87 5.75 -3.65 -8.42
N TRP A 88 5.83 -3.59 -7.10
CA TRP A 88 6.91 -2.90 -6.41
C TRP A 88 8.20 -3.73 -6.44
N ARG A 89 9.27 -3.21 -7.05
CA ARG A 89 10.52 -3.95 -7.32
C ARG A 89 11.12 -4.57 -6.06
N LYS A 90 11.37 -3.77 -5.02
CA LYS A 90 11.96 -4.25 -3.76
C LYS A 90 11.14 -5.39 -3.13
N GLN A 91 9.80 -5.32 -3.20
CA GLN A 91 8.93 -6.33 -2.60
C GLN A 91 8.92 -7.62 -3.41
N ILE A 92 8.81 -7.52 -4.73
CA ILE A 92 8.75 -8.72 -5.58
C ILE A 92 10.09 -9.45 -5.63
N ASP A 93 11.20 -8.72 -5.67
CA ASP A 93 12.54 -9.33 -5.67
C ASP A 93 12.83 -10.04 -4.34
N PHE A 94 12.47 -9.40 -3.22
CA PHE A 94 12.58 -10.01 -1.90
C PHE A 94 11.72 -11.28 -1.79
N ALA A 95 10.45 -11.22 -2.18
CA ALA A 95 9.55 -12.37 -2.17
C ALA A 95 10.05 -13.49 -3.10
N TYR A 96 10.60 -13.13 -4.25
CA TYR A 96 11.15 -14.10 -5.19
C TYR A 96 12.38 -14.81 -4.63
N SER A 97 13.27 -14.11 -3.92
CA SER A 97 14.43 -14.73 -3.26
C SER A 97 14.01 -15.83 -2.26
N GLN A 98 12.90 -15.60 -1.55
CA GLN A 98 12.32 -16.59 -0.63
C GLN A 98 11.68 -17.76 -1.37
N TYR A 99 10.98 -17.49 -2.47
CA TYR A 99 10.34 -18.52 -3.28
C TYR A 99 11.35 -19.39 -4.03
N TYR A 100 12.39 -18.78 -4.61
CA TYR A 100 13.37 -19.43 -5.47
C TYR A 100 14.18 -20.50 -4.73
N SER A 101 14.51 -20.24 -3.46
CA SER A 101 15.27 -21.14 -2.59
C SER A 101 14.51 -22.38 -2.11
N LEU A 102 13.23 -22.54 -2.48
CA LEU A 102 12.38 -23.65 -2.06
C LEU A 102 12.41 -24.84 -3.04
N SER A 103 12.21 -26.04 -2.49
CA SER A 103 11.94 -27.23 -3.30
C SER A 103 10.56 -27.16 -3.96
N LYS A 104 10.36 -27.90 -5.07
CA LYS A 104 9.10 -27.88 -5.84
C LYS A 104 7.83 -28.11 -5.01
N LYS A 105 7.87 -29.07 -4.07
CA LYS A 105 6.74 -29.33 -3.15
C LYS A 105 6.47 -28.16 -2.20
N LYS A 106 7.53 -27.53 -1.69
CA LYS A 106 7.43 -26.38 -0.78
C LYS A 106 6.99 -25.10 -1.48
N LYS A 107 7.33 -24.92 -2.76
CA LYS A 107 6.88 -23.78 -3.59
C LYS A 107 5.36 -23.68 -3.63
N LYS A 108 4.66 -24.78 -3.91
CA LYS A 108 3.19 -24.79 -3.97
C LYS A 108 2.54 -24.41 -2.63
N ILE A 109 3.06 -24.97 -1.53
CA ILE A 109 2.59 -24.63 -0.17
C ILE A 109 2.82 -23.14 0.11
N TRP A 110 4.04 -22.66 -0.18
CA TRP A 110 4.39 -21.25 0.01
C TRP A 110 3.49 -20.30 -0.80
N LEU A 111 3.17 -20.63 -2.06
CA LEU A 111 2.26 -19.85 -2.88
C LEU A 111 0.86 -19.78 -2.27
N ASN A 112 0.31 -20.92 -1.85
CA ASN A 112 -1.01 -20.98 -1.23
C ASN A 112 -1.08 -20.16 0.06
N ASP A 113 -0.09 -20.32 0.94
CA ASP A 113 -0.04 -19.61 2.23
C ASP A 113 0.12 -18.10 2.02
N LYS A 114 0.99 -17.69 1.08
CA LYS A 114 1.20 -16.28 0.75
C LYS A 114 -0.01 -15.65 0.09
N LYS A 115 -0.67 -16.38 -0.80
CA LYS A 115 -1.84 -15.87 -1.53
C LYS A 115 -2.93 -15.38 -0.56
N ILE A 116 -3.21 -16.11 0.52
CA ILE A 116 -4.21 -15.70 1.52
C ILE A 116 -3.91 -14.31 2.08
N VAL A 117 -2.66 -14.08 2.50
CA VAL A 117 -2.23 -12.80 3.08
C VAL A 117 -2.25 -11.69 2.04
N LEU A 118 -1.74 -11.96 0.84
CA LEU A 118 -1.64 -10.98 -0.23
C LEU A 118 -3.02 -10.60 -0.81
N ASP A 119 -3.95 -11.56 -0.89
CA ASP A 119 -5.34 -11.31 -1.27
C ASP A 119 -6.05 -10.41 -0.25
N SER A 120 -5.79 -10.56 1.05
CA SER A 120 -6.31 -9.66 2.09
C SER A 120 -5.82 -8.21 1.87
N ILE A 121 -4.52 -8.03 1.61
CA ILE A 121 -3.93 -6.71 1.29
C ILE A 121 -4.58 -6.11 0.03
N MET A 122 -4.70 -6.91 -1.04
CA MET A 122 -5.28 -6.45 -2.30
C MET A 122 -6.77 -6.10 -2.16
N ASN A 123 -7.53 -6.86 -1.38
CA ASN A 123 -8.93 -6.56 -1.09
C ASN A 123 -9.08 -5.25 -0.32
N TYR A 124 -8.24 -5.02 0.69
CA TYR A 124 -8.21 -3.75 1.42
C TYR A 124 -7.92 -2.57 0.49
N ALA A 125 -6.90 -2.68 -0.36
CA ALA A 125 -6.55 -1.64 -1.32
C ALA A 125 -7.68 -1.39 -2.35
N LYS A 126 -8.39 -2.44 -2.76
CA LYS A 126 -9.58 -2.32 -3.63
C LYS A 126 -10.71 -1.56 -2.92
N GLN A 127 -10.98 -1.84 -1.66
CA GLN A 127 -11.97 -1.12 -0.86
C GLN A 127 -11.61 0.37 -0.73
N ARG A 128 -10.34 0.69 -0.46
CA ARG A 128 -9.82 2.06 -0.44
C ARG A 128 -10.09 2.79 -1.76
N ARG A 129 -9.72 2.16 -2.88
CA ARG A 129 -9.94 2.73 -4.21
C ARG A 129 -11.41 2.98 -4.51
N GLN A 130 -12.29 2.05 -4.11
CA GLN A 130 -13.74 2.22 -4.28
C GLN A 130 -14.29 3.37 -3.44
N ARG A 131 -13.80 3.56 -2.20
CA ARG A 131 -14.17 4.71 -1.37
C ARG A 131 -13.70 6.03 -2.02
N GLU A 132 -12.43 6.11 -2.44
CA GLU A 132 -11.88 7.28 -3.13
C GLU A 132 -12.72 7.67 -4.37
N LEU A 133 -13.16 6.67 -5.16
CA LEU A 133 -14.01 6.87 -6.32
C LEU A 133 -15.41 7.39 -5.95
N ARG A 134 -16.06 6.82 -4.94
CA ARG A 134 -17.37 7.30 -4.47
C ARG A 134 -17.30 8.74 -3.98
N GLU A 135 -16.31 9.07 -3.16
CA GLU A 135 -16.11 10.45 -2.67
C GLU A 135 -15.79 11.43 -3.80
N TYR A 136 -15.10 10.98 -4.85
CA TYR A 136 -14.86 11.78 -6.04
C TYR A 136 -16.16 12.02 -6.82
N GLU A 137 -16.98 10.99 -7.03
CA GLU A 137 -18.27 11.10 -7.71
C GLU A 137 -19.26 11.98 -6.96
N GLU A 138 -19.35 11.85 -5.63
CA GLU A 138 -20.18 12.69 -4.78
C GLU A 138 -19.76 14.16 -4.86
N ARG A 139 -18.44 14.45 -4.81
CA ARG A 139 -17.91 15.81 -5.01
C ARG A 139 -18.18 16.36 -6.41
N LYS A 140 -18.21 15.48 -7.43
CA LYS A 140 -18.55 15.88 -8.80
C LYS A 140 -20.04 16.21 -8.94
N LYS A 141 -20.92 15.41 -8.32
CA LYS A 141 -22.37 15.66 -8.30
C LYS A 141 -22.69 16.96 -7.56
N SER A 142 -22.12 17.20 -6.38
CA SER A 142 -22.38 18.42 -5.61
C SER A 142 -21.92 19.71 -6.32
N ARG A 143 -20.88 19.63 -7.17
CA ARG A 143 -20.47 20.75 -8.04
C ARG A 143 -21.44 21.01 -9.19
N ASN A 144 -22.12 19.97 -9.68
CA ASN A 144 -23.10 20.08 -10.76
C ASN A 144 -24.50 20.44 -10.25
N ASP A 145 -24.78 20.21 -8.96
CA ASP A 145 -26.05 20.53 -8.28
C ASP A 145 -26.12 21.98 -7.76
N TYR A 146 -25.11 22.83 -8.03
CA TYR A 146 -25.32 24.27 -7.99
C TYR A 146 -25.97 24.68 -9.31
N PRO A 147 -27.30 24.90 -9.38
CA PRO A 147 -27.85 25.66 -10.49
C PRO A 147 -27.11 26.99 -10.51
N PHE A 148 -26.56 27.34 -11.67
CA PHE A 148 -26.24 28.71 -11.99
C PHE A 148 -27.55 29.50 -11.84
N TYR A 149 -27.86 29.95 -10.62
CA TYR A 149 -28.70 31.12 -10.44
C TYR A 149 -27.90 32.23 -11.10
N PHE A 150 -28.23 32.50 -12.36
CA PHE A 150 -27.95 33.77 -13.00
C PHE A 150 -28.61 34.82 -12.11
N HIS A 151 -27.92 35.27 -11.06
CA HIS A 151 -28.18 36.58 -10.53
C HIS A 151 -27.86 37.54 -11.68
N PRO A 152 -28.83 38.31 -12.19
CA PRO A 152 -28.51 39.37 -13.12
C PRO A 152 -27.41 40.22 -12.45
N PRO A 153 -26.32 40.54 -13.17
CA PRO A 153 -25.24 41.32 -12.59
C PRO A 153 -25.83 42.60 -12.01
N PRO A 154 -25.43 43.02 -10.78
CA PRO A 154 -25.79 44.33 -10.28
C PRO A 154 -25.38 45.35 -11.34
N GLN A 155 -26.32 46.19 -11.77
CA GLN A 155 -26.06 47.26 -12.71
C GLN A 155 -25.16 48.29 -12.01
N PHE A 156 -23.85 48.09 -12.09
CA PHE A 156 -22.90 49.12 -11.67
C PHE A 156 -22.86 50.21 -12.75
N PRO A 157 -22.94 51.50 -12.38
CA PRO A 157 -22.78 52.58 -13.34
C PRO A 157 -21.39 52.51 -13.97
N ILE A 158 -21.37 52.54 -15.30
CA ILE A 158 -20.16 52.49 -16.13
C ILE A 158 -19.33 53.75 -15.88
N VAL A 159 -18.35 53.66 -14.98
CA VAL A 159 -17.27 54.63 -14.91
C VAL A 159 -16.22 54.19 -15.92
N ARG A 160 -16.17 54.86 -17.08
CA ARG A 160 -15.14 54.65 -18.10
C ARG A 160 -13.78 55.02 -17.51
N ARG A 161 -12.94 54.02 -17.23
CA ARG A 161 -11.49 54.22 -17.04
C ARG A 161 -10.74 53.76 -18.29
N PRO A 162 -9.71 54.51 -18.72
CA PRO A 162 -8.95 54.19 -19.93
C PRO A 162 -8.13 52.91 -19.75
N LEU A 163 -8.08 52.14 -20.85
CA LEU A 163 -7.34 50.89 -21.00
C LEU A 163 -5.83 51.14 -20.85
N SER A 164 -5.18 50.36 -19.98
CA SER A 164 -3.73 50.17 -20.02
C SER A 164 -3.41 48.80 -20.65
N PRO A 165 -2.39 48.67 -21.52
CA PRO A 165 -2.21 47.49 -22.36
C PRO A 165 -1.04 46.62 -21.86
N PHE A 166 -1.23 45.80 -20.84
CA PHE A 166 -0.28 44.72 -20.55
C PHE A 166 -1.03 43.58 -19.88
N PHE A 167 -1.17 42.43 -20.56
CA PHE A 167 -0.78 41.11 -20.05
C PHE A 167 -0.93 40.08 -21.17
N LEU A 168 0.24 39.68 -21.67
CA LEU A 168 0.47 38.61 -22.62
C LEU A 168 0.23 37.23 -21.98
N PHE A 169 -0.26 36.34 -22.83
CA PHE A 169 -0.32 34.87 -22.73
C PHE A 169 0.64 34.19 -21.75
N ARG A 170 0.10 33.20 -21.01
CA ARG A 170 0.82 31.95 -20.71
C ARG A 170 -0.10 30.73 -20.77
N ARG A 171 -0.04 30.03 -21.92
CA ARG A 171 -0.42 28.61 -22.05
C ARG A 171 0.65 27.78 -21.35
N ILE A 172 0.29 26.93 -20.40
CA ILE A 172 1.19 25.92 -19.86
C ILE A 172 1.05 24.66 -20.71
N HIS A 173 2.13 24.37 -21.43
CA HIS A 173 2.37 23.14 -22.19
C HIS A 173 2.88 22.08 -21.20
N VAL A 174 2.26 20.89 -21.18
CA VAL A 174 2.77 19.72 -20.43
C VAL A 174 3.59 18.89 -21.41
N PRO A 175 4.91 18.69 -21.21
CA PRO A 175 5.66 17.76 -22.03
C PRO A 175 5.60 16.34 -21.46
N LEU A 176 5.19 15.43 -22.33
CA LEU A 176 5.42 13.98 -22.29
C LEU A 176 6.92 13.71 -22.44
N PHE A 177 7.53 12.93 -21.56
CA PHE A 177 8.84 12.33 -21.83
C PHE A 177 8.94 10.89 -21.31
N ASP A 178 9.24 10.00 -22.26
CA ASP A 178 9.76 8.66 -22.11
C ASP A 178 11.28 8.67 -21.86
N ASN A 179 11.74 7.53 -21.32
CA ASN A 179 13.12 7.07 -21.13
C ASN A 179 13.85 7.61 -19.89
N PHE A 180 14.27 6.70 -18.99
CA PHE A 180 15.70 6.47 -18.77
C PHE A 180 15.94 5.17 -17.98
N LEU A 181 16.72 4.28 -18.59
CA LEU A 181 17.49 3.22 -17.95
C LEU A 181 18.70 3.89 -17.28
N GLY A 182 18.89 3.70 -15.98
CA GLY A 182 20.06 4.22 -15.27
C GLY A 182 20.19 3.57 -13.90
N ASN A 183 21.23 2.76 -13.75
CA ASN A 183 21.68 2.20 -12.49
C ASN A 183 21.95 3.30 -11.46
N HIS A 184 21.55 3.08 -10.22
CA HIS A 184 22.35 3.46 -9.06
C HIS A 184 21.90 2.65 -7.84
N ASP A 185 22.87 1.97 -7.25
CA ASP A 185 22.83 1.44 -5.90
C ASP A 185 22.69 2.60 -4.92
N GLU A 186 21.70 2.51 -4.04
CA GLU A 186 21.76 3.16 -2.74
C GLU A 186 20.92 2.38 -1.73
N GLN A 187 21.63 1.98 -0.70
CA GLN A 187 21.26 1.09 0.37
C GLN A 187 20.64 1.93 1.49
N GLU A 188 19.32 1.91 1.60
CA GLU A 188 18.63 2.26 2.83
C GLU A 188 17.68 1.11 3.19
N SER A 189 17.98 0.57 4.37
CA SER A 189 17.27 -0.49 5.07
C SER A 189 16.00 0.07 5.69
N ASP A 190 14.84 -0.44 5.26
CA ASP A 190 13.61 -0.33 6.02
C ASP A 190 13.09 -1.74 6.32
N ASN A 191 12.88 -1.95 7.61
CA ASN A 191 12.60 -3.22 8.27
C ASN A 191 11.36 -3.90 7.70
N PHE A 192 11.58 -4.91 6.88
CA PHE A 192 10.56 -5.91 6.55
C PHE A 192 10.41 -6.86 7.75
N ILE A 193 9.16 -7.16 8.11
CA ILE A 193 8.77 -7.98 9.28
C ILE A 193 9.59 -9.28 9.31
N GLU A 194 10.59 -9.29 10.18
CA GLU A 194 11.38 -10.47 10.51
C GLU A 194 10.54 -11.32 11.45
N THR A 195 10.01 -12.44 10.94
CA THR A 195 9.50 -13.49 11.83
C THR A 195 10.70 -14.13 12.51
N LYS A 196 10.95 -13.76 13.77
CA LYS A 196 11.98 -14.35 14.62
C LYS A 196 11.76 -15.87 14.74
N LYS A 197 12.42 -16.66 13.90
CA LYS A 197 12.67 -18.08 14.19
C LYS A 197 13.85 -18.16 15.15
N LYS A 198 13.58 -18.49 16.42
CA LYS A 198 14.61 -18.90 17.38
C LYS A 198 15.39 -20.09 16.79
N LYS A 199 16.68 -19.87 16.51
CA LYS A 199 17.67 -20.94 16.25
C LYS A 199 17.97 -21.62 17.59
N GLY A 200 17.43 -22.83 17.77
CA GLY A 200 18.02 -23.83 18.67
C GLY A 200 18.92 -24.75 17.84
N LYS A 201 20.22 -24.74 18.11
CA LYS A 201 21.15 -25.79 17.67
C LYS A 201 20.85 -27.07 18.47
N GLY A 202 20.76 -28.22 17.80
CA GLY A 202 20.63 -29.51 18.49
C GLY A 202 20.24 -30.67 17.55
N GLU A 203 21.26 -31.23 16.91
CA GLU A 203 21.46 -32.65 16.56
C GLU A 203 20.34 -33.52 15.96
N LEU A 204 20.67 -34.07 14.79
CA LEU A 204 20.12 -35.29 14.19
C LEU A 204 20.14 -36.47 15.17
N LYS A 205 18.98 -37.09 15.44
CA LYS A 205 18.83 -38.56 15.46
C LYS A 205 17.43 -38.97 14.98
N ASN A 206 17.40 -39.71 13.87
CA ASN A 206 16.28 -40.54 13.46
C ASN A 206 16.01 -41.61 14.51
N LYS A 207 14.73 -41.88 14.81
CA LYS A 207 14.20 -43.23 15.15
C LYS A 207 12.67 -43.21 15.15
N PHE A 208 12.10 -44.10 14.35
CA PHE A 208 10.69 -44.51 14.36
C PHE A 208 10.33 -45.18 15.70
N HIS A 209 9.12 -44.92 16.23
CA HIS A 209 8.21 -45.96 16.74
C HIS A 209 6.79 -45.42 16.99
N ASN A 210 5.80 -46.22 16.60
CA ASN A 210 4.37 -46.10 16.88
C ASN A 210 4.02 -46.29 18.37
N ASN A 211 2.95 -45.64 18.85
CA ASN A 211 1.88 -46.15 19.74
C ASN A 211 1.00 -44.95 20.18
N LYS A 212 -0.29 -44.87 19.81
CA LYS A 212 -1.49 -45.56 20.34
C LYS A 212 -1.76 -45.29 21.84
N LEU A 213 -2.87 -44.57 22.06
CA LEU A 213 -3.70 -44.43 23.27
C LEU A 213 -3.06 -43.90 24.57
N ASN A 214 -3.59 -42.79 25.10
CA ASN A 214 -4.55 -42.86 26.22
C ASN A 214 -5.18 -41.50 26.57
N LYS A 215 -6.50 -41.57 26.79
CA LYS A 215 -7.31 -40.61 27.55
C LYS A 215 -6.87 -40.64 29.01
N SER A 216 -6.72 -39.47 29.63
CA SER A 216 -7.09 -39.30 31.04
C SER A 216 -7.47 -37.84 31.33
N ASN A 217 -8.60 -37.72 32.03
CA ASN A 217 -9.16 -36.51 32.57
C ASN A 217 -8.26 -35.89 33.65
N MET A 218 -8.10 -34.57 33.65
CA MET A 218 -7.95 -33.82 34.89
C MET A 218 -8.74 -32.51 34.84
N LYS A 219 -9.91 -32.54 35.50
CA LYS A 219 -10.51 -31.35 36.12
C LYS A 219 -9.62 -30.92 37.28
N MET A 220 -9.39 -29.61 37.46
CA MET A 220 -9.82 -28.86 38.65
C MET A 220 -9.17 -27.47 38.73
N LYS A 221 -10.03 -26.53 39.14
CA LYS A 221 -9.82 -25.37 40.02
C LYS A 221 -9.15 -24.13 39.44
N GLY A 222 -10.02 -23.13 39.22
CA GLY A 222 -9.67 -21.77 38.93
C GLY A 222 -9.02 -21.04 40.11
N LYS A 223 -8.38 -19.92 39.76
CA LYS A 223 -8.04 -18.85 40.68
C LYS A 223 -8.39 -17.53 39.99
N ASN A 224 -9.36 -16.85 40.59
CA ASN A 224 -9.70 -15.46 40.36
C ASN A 224 -8.47 -14.58 40.66
N PHE A 225 -8.05 -13.77 39.69
CA PHE A 225 -7.26 -12.58 39.97
C PHE A 225 -8.10 -11.36 39.58
N LYS A 226 -8.78 -10.81 40.59
CA LYS A 226 -9.32 -9.45 40.55
C LYS A 226 -8.12 -8.51 40.68
N ASN A 227 -7.66 -7.92 39.58
CA ASN A 227 -6.76 -6.78 39.63
C ASN A 227 -7.59 -5.49 39.70
N LYS A 228 -7.61 -4.90 40.90
CA LYS A 228 -8.00 -3.52 41.17
C LYS A 228 -6.84 -2.62 40.77
N PHE A 229 -7.03 -1.73 39.81
CA PHE A 229 -6.28 -0.46 39.79
C PHE A 229 -7.24 0.66 39.38
N ALA A 230 -7.65 1.42 40.38
CA ALA A 230 -8.25 2.73 40.23
C ALA A 230 -7.12 3.74 40.08
N TYR A 231 -7.18 4.60 39.07
CA TYR A 231 -6.46 5.87 39.07
C TYR A 231 -7.49 7.00 38.99
N LYS A 232 -7.55 7.75 40.10
CA LYS A 232 -8.08 9.10 40.18
C LYS A 232 -7.18 10.00 39.33
N TYR A 233 -7.78 10.86 38.51
CA TYR A 233 -7.26 12.20 38.27
C TYR A 233 -8.40 13.18 38.54
N GLY A 234 -8.13 14.13 39.44
CA GLY A 234 -8.91 15.34 39.60
C GLY A 234 -8.45 16.41 38.63
#